data_AF-A0A241WSS8-F1
#
_entry.id   AF-A0A241WSS8-F1
#
_cell.length_a   1.000
_cell.length_b   1.000
_cell.length_c   1.000
_cell.angle_alpha   90.00
_cell.angle_beta   90.00
_cell.angle_gamma   90.00
#
_symmetry.space_group_name_H-M   'P 1'
#
loop_
_entity.id
_entity.type
_entity.pdbx_description
1 polymer ?
#
loop_
_entity_poly.entity_id
_entity_poly.type
_entity_poly.pdbx_seq_one_letter_code
_entity_poly.pdbx_strand_id
1 'polypeptide(L)'
;MAILFCNVGWMNNYNGAKGDIPKRGGAFNDHSIGHEVCNFTEIDGKIFGYVRSSGKINIKKLGAGKGDEFADGVTIVWTAGPDSGGTVVVGWYKNAKVYKEPQKLLKLSNIHKENKLDFYLIEANSVDAHLIPVNDRAILIPRAVKGGIGQSNVWYAQAPEAKNLVSRIQKYIKNRDFVDIFQDVDGGVGLEGNPRFKTHLIRERNRKIVKEKKQIVFSQTGKLECEVCSFNFKNTYGAIGEGFCEVHHLVPLHQADGLIETKLEDLAIVCSNCHRMLHKGNPLFKLTELKKMMTKKIGLKK
;
A
#
# COMPACT_ATOMS: atom_id res chain seq x y z
N MET A 1 -17.90 1.07 -13.71
CA MET A 1 -17.62 -0.21 -13.04
C MET A 1 -17.75 0.01 -11.54
N ALA A 2 -18.64 -0.71 -10.87
CA ALA A 2 -18.86 -0.55 -9.43
C ALA A 2 -17.65 -1.07 -8.64
N ILE A 3 -17.33 -0.42 -7.52
CA ILE A 3 -16.22 -0.80 -6.66
C ILE A 3 -16.68 -0.82 -5.20
N LEU A 4 -16.19 -1.80 -4.44
CA LEU A 4 -16.47 -1.94 -3.02
C LEU A 4 -15.17 -2.19 -2.27
N PHE A 5 -14.91 -1.41 -1.24
CA PHE A 5 -13.78 -1.61 -0.34
C PHE A 5 -14.24 -2.39 0.89
N CYS A 6 -13.54 -3.49 1.16
CA CYS A 6 -13.81 -4.38 2.28
C CYS A 6 -12.60 -4.39 3.20
N ASN A 7 -12.77 -3.93 4.44
CA ASN A 7 -11.74 -3.92 5.45
C ASN A 7 -11.83 -5.18 6.32
N VAL A 8 -10.72 -5.91 6.37
CA VAL A 8 -10.58 -7.20 7.06
C VAL A 8 -9.36 -7.17 7.99
N GLY A 9 -9.23 -8.16 8.86
CA GLY A 9 -8.03 -8.40 9.65
C GLY A 9 -6.80 -8.65 8.77
N TRP A 10 -5.63 -8.24 9.26
CA TRP A 10 -4.37 -8.47 8.55
C TRP A 10 -3.95 -9.95 8.62
N MET A 11 -3.75 -10.56 7.46
CA MET A 11 -3.26 -11.95 7.31
C MET A 11 -2.31 -12.05 6.14
N ASN A 12 -1.42 -13.04 6.10
CA ASN A 12 -0.49 -13.17 4.98
C ASN A 12 -1.18 -13.77 3.74
N ASN A 13 -1.99 -14.81 3.92
CA ASN A 13 -2.50 -15.62 2.82
C ASN A 13 -4.02 -15.67 2.71
N TYR A 14 -4.78 -15.38 3.77
CA TYR A 14 -6.25 -15.52 3.78
C TYR A 14 -6.71 -16.88 3.23
N ASN A 15 -5.95 -17.93 3.54
CA ASN A 15 -6.17 -19.30 3.08
C ASN A 15 -6.20 -20.28 4.25
N GLY A 16 -6.99 -19.95 5.28
CA GLY A 16 -7.11 -20.70 6.53
C GLY A 16 -6.29 -20.13 7.70
N ALA A 17 -6.68 -20.52 8.92
CA ALA A 17 -6.06 -20.02 10.16
C ALA A 17 -4.77 -20.77 10.58
N LYS A 18 -4.53 -22.00 10.08
CA LYS A 18 -3.30 -22.76 10.37
C LYS A 18 -2.12 -22.17 9.60
N GLY A 19 -1.48 -21.17 10.19
CA GLY A 19 -0.26 -20.53 9.68
C GLY A 19 -0.27 -18.99 9.70
N ASP A 20 -1.45 -18.38 9.82
CA ASP A 20 -1.65 -16.93 9.78
C ASP A 20 -2.58 -16.46 10.90
N ILE A 21 -2.01 -16.20 12.09
CA ILE A 21 -2.76 -15.63 13.21
C ILE A 21 -2.73 -14.09 13.12
N PRO A 22 -3.88 -13.39 13.08
CA PRO A 22 -3.93 -11.93 13.15
C PRO A 22 -3.38 -11.44 14.50
N LYS A 23 -2.35 -10.58 14.50
CA LYS A 23 -1.70 -10.06 15.73
C LYS A 23 -2.36 -8.81 16.33
N ARG A 24 -3.42 -8.26 15.71
CA ARG A 24 -4.28 -7.23 16.31
C ARG A 24 -5.77 -7.58 16.23
N GLY A 25 -6.24 -8.23 17.28
CA GLY A 25 -7.57 -8.04 17.87
C GLY A 25 -7.34 -7.76 19.35
N GLY A 26 -7.84 -6.64 19.87
CA GLY A 26 -7.66 -6.31 21.29
C GLY A 26 -8.16 -7.44 22.19
N ALA A 27 -7.39 -7.79 23.22
CA ALA A 27 -7.75 -8.62 24.38
C ALA A 27 -8.92 -9.61 24.17
N PHE A 28 -8.84 -10.49 23.18
CA PHE A 28 -9.70 -11.66 23.04
C PHE A 28 -8.87 -12.79 22.42
N ASN A 29 -7.84 -13.19 23.17
CA ASN A 29 -7.24 -14.50 23.03
C ASN A 29 -8.29 -15.50 23.53
N ASP A 30 -9.07 -16.06 22.60
CA ASP A 30 -9.29 -17.52 22.55
C ASP A 30 -10.30 -17.99 21.48
N HIS A 31 -11.17 -17.17 20.88
CA HIS A 31 -12.30 -17.70 20.06
C HIS A 31 -12.61 -16.98 18.73
N SER A 32 -11.75 -16.11 18.20
CA SER A 32 -12.11 -15.20 17.10
C SER A 32 -11.27 -15.39 15.82
N ILE A 33 -11.28 -16.60 15.26
CA ILE A 33 -10.91 -16.80 13.85
C ILE A 33 -11.99 -16.10 13.02
N GLY A 34 -11.72 -14.87 12.57
CA GLY A 34 -12.69 -14.09 11.79
C GLY A 34 -13.09 -14.85 10.52
N HIS A 35 -14.35 -14.80 10.13
CA HIS A 35 -14.85 -15.50 8.93
C HIS A 35 -14.26 -14.98 7.61
N GLU A 36 -13.26 -14.11 7.67
CA GLU A 36 -12.46 -13.61 6.54
C GLU A 36 -11.21 -14.47 6.26
N VAL A 37 -10.90 -15.47 7.11
CA VAL A 37 -9.71 -16.32 6.98
C VAL A 37 -9.65 -17.13 5.69
N CYS A 38 -10.79 -17.34 5.03
CA CYS A 38 -10.88 -18.12 3.79
C CYS A 38 -11.11 -17.27 2.54
N ASN A 39 -10.97 -15.94 2.63
CA ASN A 39 -11.28 -15.04 1.51
C ASN A 39 -10.49 -15.41 0.22
N PHE A 40 -9.29 -15.95 0.32
CA PHE A 40 -8.50 -16.37 -0.85
C PHE A 40 -8.33 -17.90 -0.94
N THR A 41 -9.24 -18.66 -0.32
CA THR A 41 -9.32 -20.11 -0.45
C THR A 41 -10.15 -20.49 -1.68
N GLU A 42 -9.51 -21.18 -2.63
CA GLU A 42 -10.18 -21.66 -3.83
C GLU A 42 -10.95 -22.96 -3.59
N ILE A 43 -12.14 -23.06 -4.20
CA ILE A 43 -12.94 -24.28 -4.33
C ILE A 43 -13.43 -24.36 -5.78
N ASP A 44 -13.00 -25.38 -6.52
CA ASP A 44 -13.44 -25.66 -7.90
C ASP A 44 -13.35 -24.43 -8.85
N GLY A 45 -12.24 -23.68 -8.83
CA GLY A 45 -12.06 -22.50 -9.68
C GLY A 45 -12.79 -21.23 -9.20
N LYS A 46 -13.41 -21.27 -8.02
CA LYS A 46 -14.10 -20.14 -7.39
C LYS A 46 -13.48 -19.77 -6.06
N ILE A 47 -13.66 -18.51 -5.69
CA ILE A 47 -13.27 -17.98 -4.38
C ILE A 47 -14.47 -17.28 -3.74
N PHE A 48 -14.50 -17.34 -2.41
CA PHE A 48 -15.62 -16.87 -1.62
C PHE A 48 -15.13 -15.91 -0.55
N GLY A 49 -15.68 -14.70 -0.57
CA GLY A 49 -15.30 -13.62 0.33
C GLY A 49 -16.36 -13.35 1.38
N TYR A 50 -15.89 -12.99 2.57
CA TYR A 50 -16.69 -12.46 3.65
C TYR A 50 -16.05 -11.21 4.26
N VAL A 51 -16.89 -10.27 4.66
CA VAL A 51 -16.51 -9.08 5.41
C VAL A 51 -17.55 -8.85 6.50
N ARG A 52 -17.09 -8.66 7.74
CA ARG A 52 -18.00 -8.34 8.85
C ARG A 52 -18.51 -6.91 8.70
N SER A 53 -19.79 -6.75 8.41
CA SER A 53 -20.45 -5.45 8.32
C SER A 53 -21.42 -5.26 9.49
N SER A 54 -21.59 -4.03 9.98
CA SER A 54 -22.58 -3.70 11.03
C SER A 54 -24.03 -3.80 10.54
N GLY A 55 -24.23 -3.93 9.22
CA GLY A 55 -25.52 -4.20 8.59
C GLY A 55 -25.37 -4.84 7.21
N LYS A 56 -26.48 -5.04 6.50
CA LYS A 56 -26.49 -5.66 5.15
C LYS A 56 -25.72 -4.80 4.14
N ILE A 57 -25.03 -5.44 3.21
CA ILE A 57 -24.38 -4.74 2.09
C ILE A 57 -25.48 -4.14 1.21
N ASN A 58 -25.39 -2.84 0.95
CA ASN A 58 -26.33 -2.10 0.13
C ASN A 58 -25.97 -2.26 -1.35
N ILE A 59 -26.42 -3.36 -1.94
CA ILE A 59 -26.17 -3.72 -3.34
C ILE A 59 -26.75 -2.71 -4.35
N LYS A 60 -27.74 -1.89 -3.97
CA LYS A 60 -28.25 -0.81 -4.83
C LYS A 60 -27.18 0.25 -5.11
N LYS A 61 -26.30 0.51 -4.15
CA LYS A 61 -25.14 1.40 -4.36
C LYS A 61 -24.11 0.81 -5.33
N LEU A 62 -24.18 -0.50 -5.59
CA LEU A 62 -23.32 -1.22 -6.52
C LEU A 62 -23.98 -1.43 -7.90
N GLY A 63 -25.18 -0.89 -8.11
CA GLY A 63 -25.89 -0.96 -9.39
C GLY A 63 -27.01 -2.00 -9.45
N ALA A 64 -27.30 -2.72 -8.36
CA ALA A 64 -28.43 -3.65 -8.33
C ALA A 64 -29.79 -2.92 -8.34
N GLY A 65 -30.76 -3.52 -9.01
CA GLY A 65 -32.14 -3.07 -9.11
C GLY A 65 -32.97 -3.29 -7.85
N LYS A 66 -34.24 -2.92 -7.92
CA LYS A 66 -35.20 -3.16 -6.83
C LYS A 66 -35.70 -4.61 -6.92
N GLY A 67 -35.37 -5.41 -5.90
CA GLY A 67 -35.76 -6.82 -5.84
C GLY A 67 -34.62 -7.78 -6.14
N ASP A 68 -33.49 -7.27 -6.62
CA ASP A 68 -32.29 -8.08 -6.83
C ASP A 68 -31.72 -8.57 -5.49
N GLU A 69 -31.21 -9.79 -5.50
CA GLU A 69 -30.57 -10.42 -4.34
C GLU A 69 -29.04 -10.25 -4.36
N PHE A 70 -28.47 -9.82 -5.50
CA PHE A 70 -27.04 -9.55 -5.65
C PHE A 70 -26.76 -8.42 -6.65
N ALA A 71 -25.58 -7.80 -6.52
CA ALA A 71 -24.98 -6.97 -7.56
C ALA A 71 -23.89 -7.77 -8.30
N ASP A 72 -23.85 -7.69 -9.62
CA ASP A 72 -22.86 -8.37 -10.46
C ASP A 72 -21.84 -7.39 -11.07
N GLY A 73 -20.69 -7.90 -11.51
CA GLY A 73 -19.65 -7.09 -12.16
C GLY A 73 -18.96 -6.09 -11.22
N VAL A 74 -18.94 -6.37 -9.92
CA VAL A 74 -18.36 -5.47 -8.90
C VAL A 74 -16.88 -5.77 -8.72
N THR A 75 -16.04 -4.73 -8.64
CA THR A 75 -14.64 -4.88 -8.19
C THR A 75 -14.57 -4.79 -6.67
N ILE A 76 -14.10 -5.86 -6.03
CA ILE A 76 -13.88 -5.89 -4.59
C ILE A 76 -12.43 -5.56 -4.31
N VAL A 77 -12.18 -4.60 -3.45
CA VAL A 77 -10.84 -4.23 -2.99
C VAL A 77 -10.73 -4.58 -1.52
N TRP A 78 -9.90 -5.56 -1.22
CA TRP A 78 -9.62 -5.98 0.14
C TRP A 78 -8.58 -5.05 0.76
N THR A 79 -8.85 -4.60 1.97
CA THR A 79 -7.99 -3.68 2.70
C THR A 79 -7.76 -4.20 4.12
N ALA A 80 -6.56 -3.98 4.65
CA ALA A 80 -6.23 -4.33 6.03
C ALA A 80 -5.08 -3.44 6.53
N GLY A 81 -4.94 -3.34 7.84
CA GLY A 81 -3.87 -2.59 8.49
C GLY A 81 -2.89 -3.50 9.22
N PRO A 82 -1.56 -3.40 8.99
CA PRO A 82 -0.59 -4.12 9.81
C PRO A 82 -0.53 -3.54 11.24
N ASP A 83 0.09 -4.26 12.17
CA ASP A 83 0.22 -3.82 13.57
C ASP A 83 0.91 -2.46 13.71
N SER A 84 1.80 -2.13 12.77
CA SER A 84 2.51 -0.86 12.68
C SER A 84 1.63 0.34 12.32
N GLY A 85 0.33 0.13 12.06
CA GLY A 85 -0.64 1.17 11.71
C GLY A 85 -0.79 1.42 10.21
N GLY A 86 -1.85 2.14 9.86
CA GLY A 86 -2.26 2.40 8.47
C GLY A 86 -3.29 1.40 7.94
N THR A 87 -3.81 1.63 6.75
CA THR A 87 -4.65 0.68 6.01
C THR A 87 -4.14 0.64 4.58
N VAL A 88 -3.89 -0.55 4.06
CA VAL A 88 -3.41 -0.77 2.70
C VAL A 88 -4.33 -1.72 1.94
N VAL A 89 -4.26 -1.70 0.61
CA VAL A 89 -4.85 -2.74 -0.24
C VAL A 89 -4.05 -4.02 -0.06
N VAL A 90 -4.74 -5.12 0.22
CA VAL A 90 -4.15 -6.47 0.37
C VAL A 90 -4.44 -7.38 -0.80
N GLY A 91 -5.46 -7.07 -1.59
CA GLY A 91 -5.87 -7.88 -2.74
C GLY A 91 -7.17 -7.37 -3.33
N TRP A 92 -7.66 -8.05 -4.36
CA TRP A 92 -8.91 -7.70 -5.02
C TRP A 92 -9.55 -8.89 -5.71
N TYR A 93 -10.85 -8.80 -5.94
CA TYR A 93 -11.57 -9.63 -6.89
C TYR A 93 -12.15 -8.75 -8.00
N LYS A 94 -11.94 -9.13 -9.26
CA LYS A 94 -12.64 -8.52 -10.39
C LYS A 94 -13.94 -9.26 -10.66
N ASN A 95 -14.91 -8.58 -11.28
CA ASN A 95 -16.15 -9.17 -11.78
C ASN A 95 -16.88 -10.03 -10.73
N ALA A 96 -16.88 -9.60 -9.47
CA ALA A 96 -17.45 -10.35 -8.37
C ALA A 96 -18.96 -10.12 -8.27
N LYS A 97 -19.67 -11.15 -7.77
CA LYS A 97 -21.03 -11.05 -7.28
C LYS A 97 -21.04 -10.72 -5.81
N VAL A 98 -21.86 -9.74 -5.43
CA VAL A 98 -22.03 -9.30 -4.04
C VAL A 98 -23.47 -9.53 -3.63
N TYR A 99 -23.68 -10.41 -2.67
CA TYR A 99 -25.00 -10.78 -2.18
C TYR A 99 -25.45 -9.86 -1.05
N LYS A 100 -26.76 -9.61 -1.02
CA LYS A 100 -27.41 -8.83 0.05
C LYS A 100 -27.48 -9.61 1.36
N GLU A 101 -27.71 -10.92 1.27
CA GLU A 101 -27.77 -11.86 2.39
C GLU A 101 -26.65 -12.91 2.29
N PRO A 102 -26.17 -13.46 3.42
CA PRO A 102 -25.23 -14.57 3.42
C PRO A 102 -25.74 -15.78 2.62
N GLN A 103 -24.90 -16.32 1.75
CA GLN A 103 -25.16 -17.52 0.97
C GLN A 103 -24.45 -18.72 1.59
N LYS A 104 -25.04 -19.92 1.52
CA LYS A 104 -24.43 -21.14 2.04
C LYS A 104 -23.47 -21.76 1.02
N LEU A 105 -22.30 -22.21 1.47
CA LEU A 105 -21.37 -23.01 0.69
C LEU A 105 -21.92 -24.42 0.51
N LEU A 106 -22.20 -24.82 -0.73
CA LEU A 106 -22.65 -26.18 -1.06
C LEU A 106 -21.52 -27.20 -0.99
N LYS A 107 -20.29 -26.77 -1.27
CA LYS A 107 -19.07 -27.55 -1.13
C LYS A 107 -18.11 -26.84 -0.18
N LEU A 108 -17.51 -27.60 0.71
CA LEU A 108 -16.55 -27.10 1.69
C LEU A 108 -15.20 -27.75 1.46
N SER A 109 -14.16 -26.94 1.23
CA SER A 109 -12.77 -27.40 1.36
C SER A 109 -12.45 -27.85 2.79
N ASN A 110 -11.37 -28.61 2.98
CA ASN A 110 -10.89 -28.97 4.31
C ASN A 110 -10.63 -27.72 5.17
N ILE A 111 -10.09 -26.65 4.57
CA ILE A 111 -9.84 -25.38 5.25
C ILE A 111 -11.15 -24.77 5.76
N HIS A 112 -12.19 -24.73 4.94
CA HIS A 112 -13.49 -24.19 5.34
C HIS A 112 -14.15 -25.01 6.47
N LYS A 113 -14.04 -26.35 6.39
CA LYS A 113 -14.52 -27.26 7.45
C LYS A 113 -13.79 -27.02 8.77
N GLU A 114 -12.46 -26.92 8.72
CA GLU A 114 -11.62 -26.66 9.91
C GLU A 114 -11.94 -25.32 10.57
N ASN A 115 -12.27 -24.30 9.78
CA ASN A 115 -12.61 -22.96 10.26
C ASN A 115 -14.11 -22.76 10.50
N LYS A 116 -14.92 -23.83 10.43
CA LYS A 116 -16.40 -23.82 10.63
C LYS A 116 -17.11 -22.73 9.80
N LEU A 117 -16.65 -22.53 8.58
CA LEU A 117 -17.09 -21.45 7.70
C LEU A 117 -17.88 -22.04 6.55
N ASP A 118 -19.20 -21.91 6.59
CA ASP A 118 -20.13 -22.49 5.61
C ASP A 118 -20.96 -21.43 4.86
N PHE A 119 -20.57 -20.16 4.93
CA PHE A 119 -21.28 -19.08 4.22
C PHE A 119 -20.37 -17.98 3.68
N TYR A 120 -20.87 -17.22 2.71
CA TYR A 120 -20.15 -16.13 2.04
C TYR A 120 -21.10 -14.98 1.67
N LEU A 121 -20.54 -13.81 1.38
CA LEU A 121 -21.27 -12.65 0.86
C LEU A 121 -20.81 -12.23 -0.53
N ILE A 122 -19.63 -12.69 -0.94
CA ILE A 122 -18.96 -12.28 -2.17
C ILE A 122 -18.48 -13.55 -2.87
N GLU A 123 -18.69 -13.62 -4.17
CA GLU A 123 -18.22 -14.74 -5.01
C GLU A 123 -17.50 -14.18 -6.25
N ALA A 124 -16.39 -14.79 -6.63
CA ALA A 124 -15.72 -14.52 -7.90
C ALA A 124 -15.03 -15.78 -8.44
N ASN A 125 -14.62 -15.73 -9.71
CA ASN A 125 -13.72 -16.74 -10.27
C ASN A 125 -12.31 -16.55 -9.66
N SER A 126 -11.62 -17.65 -9.35
CA SER A 126 -10.27 -17.59 -8.76
C SER A 126 -9.28 -16.86 -9.67
N VAL A 127 -9.42 -16.99 -10.98
CA VAL A 127 -8.59 -16.30 -11.99
C VAL A 127 -8.76 -14.76 -11.97
N ASP A 128 -9.90 -14.27 -11.47
CA ASP A 128 -10.19 -12.85 -11.30
C ASP A 128 -9.80 -12.32 -9.92
N ALA A 129 -9.36 -13.20 -9.03
CA ALA A 129 -8.83 -12.88 -7.72
C ALA A 129 -7.33 -12.61 -7.79
N HIS A 130 -6.86 -11.71 -6.94
CA HIS A 130 -5.44 -11.54 -6.71
C HIS A 130 -5.18 -11.12 -5.27
N LEU A 131 -4.36 -11.90 -4.57
CA LEU A 131 -3.82 -11.52 -3.28
C LEU A 131 -2.43 -10.91 -3.49
N ILE A 132 -2.22 -9.72 -2.94
CA ILE A 132 -0.93 -9.06 -2.97
C ILE A 132 -0.06 -9.70 -1.88
N PRO A 133 1.15 -10.20 -2.21
CA PRO A 133 2.11 -10.67 -1.22
C PRO A 133 2.34 -9.60 -0.16
N VAL A 134 2.50 -10.01 1.10
CA VAL A 134 2.64 -9.11 2.25
C VAL A 134 3.66 -8.00 1.99
N ASN A 135 4.77 -8.35 1.37
CA ASN A 135 5.87 -7.44 1.07
C ASN A 135 5.52 -6.38 0.02
N ASP A 136 4.48 -6.58 -0.79
CA ASP A 136 4.11 -5.70 -1.90
C ASP A 136 2.84 -4.88 -1.62
N ARG A 137 2.27 -5.01 -0.41
CA ARG A 137 1.09 -4.26 0.05
C ARG A 137 1.42 -2.81 0.37
N ALA A 138 1.66 -2.01 -0.67
CA ALA A 138 2.13 -0.63 -0.55
C ALA A 138 1.03 0.44 -0.76
N ILE A 139 -0.15 0.05 -1.24
CA ILE A 139 -1.19 1.01 -1.64
C ILE A 139 -1.99 1.42 -0.41
N LEU A 140 -1.74 2.62 0.11
CA LEU A 140 -2.44 3.16 1.27
C LEU A 140 -3.86 3.62 0.96
N ILE A 141 -4.77 3.34 1.88
CA ILE A 141 -6.14 3.84 1.92
C ILE A 141 -6.24 4.85 3.07
N PRO A 142 -6.57 6.11 2.79
CA PRO A 142 -6.64 7.13 3.82
C PRO A 142 -7.85 6.88 4.74
N ARG A 143 -7.60 6.99 6.05
CA ARG A 143 -8.59 6.90 7.14
C ARG A 143 -8.79 8.27 7.76
N ALA A 144 -9.94 8.49 8.39
CA ALA A 144 -10.25 9.71 9.15
C ALA A 144 -10.12 11.04 8.36
N VAL A 145 -10.19 10.98 7.03
CA VAL A 145 -10.23 12.15 6.14
C VAL A 145 -11.57 12.23 5.43
N LYS A 146 -11.92 13.43 4.93
CA LYS A 146 -13.14 13.63 4.14
C LYS A 146 -13.09 12.77 2.88
N GLY A 147 -14.09 11.90 2.72
CA GLY A 147 -14.15 10.94 1.62
C GLY A 147 -13.20 9.74 1.75
N GLY A 148 -12.58 9.52 2.91
CA GLY A 148 -11.82 8.29 3.21
C GLY A 148 -12.69 7.18 3.81
N ILE A 149 -12.06 6.05 4.15
CA ILE A 149 -12.76 4.93 4.81
C ILE A 149 -13.12 5.31 6.26
N GLY A 150 -14.39 5.06 6.63
CA GLY A 150 -14.92 5.34 7.97
C GLY A 150 -14.72 4.17 8.95
N GLN A 151 -15.58 4.12 9.97
CA GLN A 151 -15.60 3.04 10.97
C GLN A 151 -16.23 1.73 10.44
N SER A 152 -17.00 1.81 9.35
CA SER A 152 -17.57 0.64 8.68
C SER A 152 -16.48 -0.15 7.95
N ASN A 153 -16.54 -1.48 8.06
CA ASN A 153 -15.67 -2.36 7.27
C ASN A 153 -16.06 -2.41 5.78
N VAL A 154 -17.20 -1.85 5.40
CA VAL A 154 -17.63 -1.76 4.00
C VAL A 154 -17.70 -0.29 3.60
N TRP A 155 -17.05 0.05 2.49
CA TRP A 155 -16.99 1.41 1.95
C TRP A 155 -17.18 1.45 0.43
N TYR A 156 -18.15 2.25 -0.02
CA TYR A 156 -18.58 2.33 -1.43
C TYR A 156 -17.80 3.36 -2.25
N ALA A 157 -17.01 4.22 -1.59
CA ALA A 157 -16.18 5.25 -2.23
C ALA A 157 -16.90 6.15 -3.27
N GLN A 158 -18.20 6.44 -3.06
CA GLN A 158 -19.02 7.24 -3.98
C GLN A 158 -18.86 8.76 -3.81
N ALA A 159 -18.18 9.21 -2.75
CA ALA A 159 -17.96 10.63 -2.50
C ALA A 159 -17.06 11.26 -3.58
N PRO A 160 -17.29 12.51 -4.02
CA PRO A 160 -16.44 13.20 -5.00
C PRO A 160 -14.96 13.19 -4.64
N GLU A 161 -14.63 13.35 -3.36
CA GLU A 161 -13.28 13.36 -2.82
C GLU A 161 -12.54 12.02 -3.03
N ALA A 162 -13.29 10.92 -3.12
CA ALA A 162 -12.72 9.57 -3.32
C ALA A 162 -12.42 9.26 -4.79
N LYS A 163 -12.93 10.03 -5.76
CA LYS A 163 -12.86 9.71 -7.20
C LYS A 163 -11.42 9.50 -7.69
N ASN A 164 -10.49 10.36 -7.27
CA ASN A 164 -9.08 10.26 -7.68
C ASN A 164 -8.42 8.99 -7.13
N LEU A 165 -8.69 8.64 -5.87
CA LEU A 165 -8.18 7.41 -5.26
C LEU A 165 -8.74 6.18 -5.97
N VAL A 166 -10.06 6.14 -6.20
CA VAL A 166 -10.74 5.05 -6.89
C VAL A 166 -10.17 4.85 -8.30
N SER A 167 -10.02 5.93 -9.06
CA SER A 167 -9.46 5.88 -10.42
C SER A 167 -8.04 5.30 -10.44
N ARG A 168 -7.19 5.72 -9.50
CA ARG A 168 -5.83 5.18 -9.37
C ARG A 168 -5.83 3.67 -9.06
N ILE A 169 -6.67 3.23 -8.13
CA ILE A 169 -6.79 1.82 -7.75
C ILE A 169 -7.34 0.99 -8.91
N GLN A 170 -8.37 1.47 -9.60
CA GLN A 170 -8.92 0.79 -10.77
C GLN A 170 -7.88 0.64 -11.89
N LYS A 171 -7.08 1.68 -12.14
CA LYS A 171 -5.99 1.62 -13.12
C LYS A 171 -4.94 0.58 -12.73
N TYR A 172 -4.56 0.54 -11.46
CA TYR A 172 -3.62 -0.46 -10.92
C TYR A 172 -4.15 -1.90 -11.06
N ILE A 173 -5.40 -2.14 -10.66
CA ILE A 173 -6.05 -3.46 -10.77
C ILE A 173 -6.14 -3.92 -12.23
N LYS A 174 -6.47 -3.00 -13.15
CA LYS A 174 -6.65 -3.32 -14.57
C LYS A 174 -5.34 -3.69 -15.24
N ASN A 175 -4.31 -2.87 -15.05
CA ASN A 175 -3.08 -3.04 -15.80
C ASN A 175 -2.15 -4.06 -15.16
N ARG A 176 -2.32 -4.41 -13.87
CA ARG A 176 -1.31 -5.05 -13.01
C ARG A 176 0.05 -4.35 -12.98
N ASP A 177 0.22 -3.32 -13.80
CA ASP A 177 1.25 -2.34 -13.71
C ASP A 177 1.02 -1.51 -12.47
N PHE A 178 1.95 -1.64 -11.53
CA PHE A 178 2.39 -0.46 -10.83
C PHE A 178 2.64 0.62 -11.88
N VAL A 179 1.86 1.71 -11.82
CA VAL A 179 2.40 2.97 -12.30
C VAL A 179 3.56 3.27 -11.34
N ASP A 180 4.74 2.87 -11.79
CA ASP A 180 6.08 3.09 -11.26
C ASP A 180 6.61 2.22 -10.09
N ILE A 181 6.88 0.93 -10.34
CA ILE A 181 8.05 0.28 -9.71
C ILE A 181 9.23 0.48 -10.65
N PHE A 182 10.20 1.31 -10.25
CA PHE A 182 11.54 1.20 -10.83
C PHE A 182 12.21 -0.01 -10.17
N GLN A 183 12.89 -0.81 -10.99
CA GLN A 183 13.90 -1.75 -10.51
C GLN A 183 14.92 -0.97 -9.67
N ASP A 184 14.99 -1.26 -8.38
CA ASP A 184 16.25 -1.08 -7.68
C ASP A 184 17.17 -2.21 -8.16
N VAL A 185 18.33 -1.84 -8.67
CA VAL A 185 19.42 -2.76 -9.00
C VAL A 185 20.06 -3.17 -7.67
N ASP A 186 19.32 -3.96 -6.88
CA ASP A 186 19.80 -4.72 -5.74
C ASP A 186 18.87 -5.94 -5.61
N GLY A 187 18.80 -6.72 -6.69
CA GLY A 187 18.16 -8.03 -6.74
C GLY A 187 19.04 -9.07 -6.04
N GLY A 188 19.12 -8.98 -4.70
CA GLY A 188 19.66 -10.02 -3.84
C GLY A 188 18.57 -10.47 -2.89
N VAL A 189 18.09 -11.71 -3.07
CA VAL A 189 17.12 -12.33 -2.15
C VAL A 189 17.75 -12.43 -0.77
N GLY A 190 17.31 -11.56 0.14
CA GLY A 190 17.64 -11.59 1.56
C GLY A 190 16.42 -11.13 2.35
N LEU A 191 15.97 -11.95 3.29
CA LEU A 191 14.92 -11.57 4.24
C LEU A 191 15.47 -10.48 5.16
N GLU A 192 15.09 -9.22 4.96
CA GLU A 192 15.29 -8.19 5.98
C GLU A 192 14.14 -7.17 6.00
N GLY A 193 13.48 -7.11 7.17
CA GLY A 193 12.19 -6.46 7.36
C GLY A 193 12.28 -5.04 7.88
N ASN A 194 11.56 -4.14 7.21
CA ASN A 194 10.67 -3.18 7.85
C ASN A 194 9.65 -2.66 6.80
N PRO A 195 8.36 -3.05 6.88
CA PRO A 195 7.33 -2.58 5.94
C PRO A 195 7.20 -1.04 5.90
N ARG A 196 7.54 -0.35 7.01
CA ARG A 196 7.55 1.12 7.05
C ARG A 196 8.62 1.73 6.13
N PHE A 197 9.77 1.07 5.98
CA PHE A 197 10.84 1.54 5.09
C PHE A 197 10.42 1.45 3.63
N LYS A 198 9.80 0.33 3.22
CA LYS A 198 9.31 0.14 1.85
C LYS A 198 8.22 1.17 1.52
N THR A 199 7.35 1.49 2.48
CA THR A 199 6.30 2.52 2.31
C THR A 199 6.89 3.93 2.21
N HIS A 200 7.94 4.25 2.98
CA HIS A 200 8.68 5.50 2.87
C HIS A 200 9.43 5.62 1.53
N LEU A 201 10.14 4.57 1.11
CA LEU A 201 10.85 4.50 -0.18
C LEU A 201 9.90 4.65 -1.39
N ILE A 202 8.69 4.09 -1.31
CA ILE A 202 7.67 4.21 -2.37
C ILE A 202 7.06 5.62 -2.37
N ARG A 203 6.85 6.24 -1.20
CA ARG A 203 6.36 7.61 -1.08
C ARG A 203 7.36 8.65 -1.59
N GLU A 204 8.65 8.41 -1.45
CA GLU A 204 9.71 9.30 -1.97
C GLU A 204 9.75 9.38 -3.52
N ARG A 205 9.01 8.53 -4.24
CA ARG A 205 9.18 8.33 -5.69
C ARG A 205 8.01 8.84 -6.54
N ASN A 206 7.53 10.07 -6.32
CA ASN A 206 6.79 10.76 -7.38
C ASN A 206 7.78 11.15 -8.50
N ARG A 207 7.90 10.31 -9.54
CA ARG A 207 8.88 10.50 -10.62
C ARG A 207 8.79 11.87 -11.29
N LYS A 208 7.58 12.46 -11.37
CA LYS A 208 7.38 13.78 -11.98
C LYS A 208 8.10 14.87 -11.19
N ILE A 209 7.88 14.92 -9.86
CA ILE A 209 8.50 15.95 -9.02
C ILE A 209 10.01 15.73 -8.84
N VAL A 210 10.45 14.46 -8.81
CA VAL A 210 11.87 14.10 -8.76
C VAL A 210 12.60 14.56 -10.03
N LYS A 211 12.01 14.28 -11.21
CA LYS A 211 12.58 14.72 -12.49
C LYS A 211 12.61 16.24 -12.59
N GLU A 212 11.52 16.89 -12.21
CA GLU A 212 11.38 18.35 -12.22
C GLU A 212 12.41 19.01 -11.29
N LYS A 213 12.57 18.53 -10.05
CA LYS A 213 13.58 19.00 -9.12
C LYS A 213 14.99 18.85 -9.69
N LYS A 214 15.35 17.68 -10.24
CA LYS A 214 16.66 17.46 -10.86
C LYS A 214 16.91 18.41 -12.03
N GLN A 215 15.91 18.60 -12.90
CA GLN A 215 16.01 19.49 -14.05
C GLN A 215 16.20 20.94 -13.64
N ILE A 216 15.45 21.42 -12.63
CA ILE A 216 15.56 22.80 -12.12
C ILE A 216 16.92 23.03 -11.46
N VAL A 217 17.38 22.10 -10.62
CA VAL A 217 18.71 22.22 -10.00
C VAL A 217 19.80 22.22 -11.07
N PHE A 218 19.70 21.34 -12.06
CA PHE A 218 20.66 21.28 -13.16
C PHE A 218 20.63 22.54 -14.04
N SER A 219 19.46 23.11 -14.35
CA SER A 219 19.36 24.33 -15.14
C SER A 219 19.88 25.57 -14.40
N GLN A 220 19.71 25.62 -13.08
CA GLN A 220 20.18 26.73 -12.24
C GLN A 220 21.68 26.67 -11.94
N THR A 221 22.24 25.48 -11.76
CA THR A 221 23.61 25.31 -11.25
C THR A 221 24.57 24.67 -12.25
N GLY A 222 24.07 24.12 -13.35
CA GLY A 222 24.85 23.37 -14.34
C GLY A 222 25.31 21.97 -13.87
N LYS A 223 24.95 21.55 -12.66
CA LYS A 223 25.43 20.30 -12.05
C LYS A 223 24.43 19.69 -11.07
N LEU A 224 24.64 18.42 -10.72
CA LEU A 224 23.86 17.71 -9.70
C LEU A 224 24.81 17.22 -8.61
N GLU A 225 24.88 17.96 -7.51
CA GLU A 225 25.74 17.66 -6.36
C GLU A 225 24.90 17.39 -5.12
N CYS A 226 25.40 16.51 -4.25
CA CYS A 226 24.76 16.27 -2.96
C CYS A 226 24.81 17.53 -2.08
N GLU A 227 23.66 17.95 -1.56
CA GLU A 227 23.56 19.14 -0.70
C GLU A 227 24.23 18.98 0.68
N VAL A 228 24.48 17.73 1.08
CA VAL A 228 25.15 17.37 2.34
C VAL A 228 26.67 17.37 2.19
N CYS A 229 27.20 16.58 1.25
CA CYS A 229 28.64 16.30 1.14
C CYS A 229 29.27 16.79 -0.17
N SER A 230 28.51 17.47 -1.02
CA SER A 230 28.95 17.98 -2.33
C SER A 230 29.43 16.90 -3.32
N PHE A 231 29.15 15.63 -3.05
CA PHE A 231 29.50 14.53 -3.95
C PHE A 231 28.74 14.65 -5.28
N ASN A 232 29.46 14.43 -6.39
CA ASN A 232 28.93 14.47 -7.74
C ASN A 232 29.26 13.15 -8.44
N PHE A 233 28.24 12.40 -8.85
CA PHE A 233 28.43 11.12 -9.54
C PHE A 233 29.04 11.28 -10.93
N LYS A 234 28.67 12.31 -11.69
CA LYS A 234 29.24 12.57 -13.02
C LYS A 234 30.74 12.89 -12.94
N ASN A 235 31.15 13.69 -11.95
CA ASN A 235 32.57 14.03 -11.78
C ASN A 235 33.40 12.82 -11.33
N THR A 236 32.81 11.90 -10.56
CA THR A 236 33.52 10.74 -9.99
C THR A 236 33.51 9.53 -10.93
N TYR A 237 32.39 9.27 -11.59
CA TYR A 237 32.15 8.07 -12.39
C TYR A 237 31.98 8.35 -13.88
N GLY A 238 32.05 9.60 -14.33
CA GLY A 238 31.88 9.97 -15.74
C GLY A 238 30.43 9.84 -16.20
N ALA A 239 30.23 9.47 -17.47
CA ALA A 239 28.92 9.44 -18.12
C ALA A 239 27.88 8.57 -17.39
N ILE A 240 28.31 7.45 -16.79
CA ILE A 240 27.40 6.55 -16.05
C ILE A 240 26.83 7.20 -14.76
N GLY A 241 27.48 8.25 -14.25
CA GLY A 241 27.04 9.00 -13.08
C GLY A 241 26.12 10.18 -13.40
N GLU A 242 25.82 10.42 -14.67
CA GLU A 242 24.99 11.55 -15.09
C GLU A 242 23.55 11.41 -14.57
N GLY A 243 23.05 12.44 -13.87
CA GLY A 243 21.70 12.44 -13.32
C GLY A 243 21.47 11.51 -12.12
N PHE A 244 22.52 10.83 -11.62
CA PHE A 244 22.37 9.73 -10.66
C PHE A 244 21.98 10.15 -9.24
N CYS A 245 22.33 11.37 -8.81
CA CYS A 245 21.96 11.85 -7.47
C CYS A 245 20.47 11.63 -7.17
N GLU A 246 20.16 11.24 -5.95
CA GLU A 246 18.81 10.90 -5.49
C GLU A 246 18.10 12.15 -4.95
N VAL A 247 16.77 12.08 -4.82
CA VAL A 247 15.95 13.16 -4.25
C VAL A 247 15.36 12.70 -2.93
N HIS A 248 15.62 13.43 -1.86
CA HIS A 248 15.13 13.15 -0.51
C HIS A 248 14.05 14.16 -0.09
N HIS A 249 13.04 13.71 0.65
CA HIS A 249 11.96 14.56 1.15
C HIS A 249 12.30 15.06 2.57
N LEU A 250 12.34 16.39 2.74
CA LEU A 250 12.71 17.05 4.00
C LEU A 250 11.59 17.03 5.05
N VAL A 251 10.34 16.99 4.58
CA VAL A 251 9.16 16.87 5.45
C VAL A 251 8.83 15.39 5.59
N PRO A 252 8.86 14.82 6.82
CA PRO A 252 8.52 13.42 7.01
C PRO A 252 7.06 13.17 6.66
N LEU A 253 6.82 12.49 5.53
CA LEU A 253 5.48 12.16 5.04
C LEU A 253 4.68 11.20 5.96
N HIS A 254 5.27 10.77 7.09
CA HIS A 254 4.59 9.97 8.12
C HIS A 254 3.83 10.80 9.15
N GLN A 255 4.08 12.11 9.23
CA GLN A 255 3.39 13.01 10.18
C GLN A 255 2.18 13.73 9.59
N ALA A 256 2.00 13.66 8.26
CA ALA A 256 0.88 14.30 7.62
C ALA A 256 -0.06 13.25 7.05
N ASP A 257 -1.19 13.12 7.74
CA ASP A 257 -2.30 12.24 7.41
C ASP A 257 -3.09 12.85 6.23
N GLY A 258 -2.57 12.73 5.00
CA GLY A 258 -3.25 13.25 3.81
C GLY A 258 -2.43 13.23 2.50
N LEU A 259 -3.07 13.67 1.41
CA LEU A 259 -2.37 14.10 0.19
C LEU A 259 -1.69 15.43 0.51
N ILE A 260 -0.38 15.41 0.71
CA ILE A 260 0.42 16.62 0.88
C ILE A 260 0.89 17.04 -0.50
N GLU A 261 0.66 18.29 -0.85
CA GLU A 261 1.34 18.89 -1.99
C GLU A 261 2.81 19.08 -1.62
N THR A 262 3.68 18.22 -2.14
CA THR A 262 5.13 18.38 -1.99
C THR A 262 5.58 19.53 -2.88
N LYS A 263 6.23 20.54 -2.31
CA LYS A 263 6.86 21.60 -3.08
C LYS A 263 8.31 21.25 -3.39
N LEU A 264 8.89 21.91 -4.38
CA LEU A 264 10.31 21.72 -4.73
C LEU A 264 11.26 22.12 -3.59
N GLU A 265 10.84 23.01 -2.69
CA GLU A 265 11.57 23.40 -1.48
C GLU A 265 11.62 22.29 -0.42
N ASP A 266 10.66 21.36 -0.44
CA ASP A 266 10.62 20.21 0.47
C ASP A 266 11.50 19.04 -0.01
N LEU A 267 12.27 19.25 -1.08
CA LEU A 267 13.10 18.24 -1.74
C LEU A 267 14.56 18.65 -1.75
N ALA A 268 15.43 17.66 -1.54
CA ALA A 268 16.87 17.84 -1.57
C ALA A 268 17.58 16.84 -2.47
N ILE A 269 18.60 17.28 -3.19
CA ILE A 269 19.50 16.43 -3.96
C ILE A 269 20.55 15.81 -3.02
N VAL A 270 20.60 14.48 -2.97
CA VAL A 270 21.52 13.74 -2.09
C VAL A 270 22.20 12.59 -2.83
N CYS A 271 23.40 12.18 -2.41
CA CYS A 271 24.00 10.95 -2.91
C CYS A 271 23.46 9.73 -2.18
N SER A 272 23.59 8.53 -2.75
CA SER A 272 23.09 7.28 -2.18
C SER A 272 23.57 7.03 -0.75
N ASN A 273 24.82 7.43 -0.44
CA ASN A 273 25.38 7.30 0.91
C ASN A 273 24.70 8.25 1.89
N CYS A 274 24.59 9.54 1.56
CA CYS A 274 23.92 10.52 2.42
C CYS A 274 22.43 10.21 2.55
N HIS A 275 21.79 9.75 1.48
CA HIS A 275 20.39 9.36 1.50
C HIS A 275 20.14 8.23 2.52
N ARG A 276 20.94 7.16 2.47
CA ARG A 276 20.89 6.07 3.45
C ARG A 276 21.14 6.56 4.88
N MET A 277 22.06 7.51 5.08
CA MET A 277 22.35 8.06 6.42
C MET A 277 21.21 8.91 6.98
N LEU A 278 20.50 9.70 6.15
CA LEU A 278 19.34 10.48 6.58
C LEU A 278 18.22 9.58 7.14
N HIS A 279 18.05 8.41 6.52
CA HIS A 279 17.07 7.40 6.94
C HIS A 279 17.45 6.55 8.16
N LYS A 280 18.69 6.67 8.68
CA LYS A 280 19.15 5.84 9.79
C LYS A 280 18.67 6.33 11.18
N GLY A 281 18.19 7.56 11.28
CA GLY A 281 17.72 8.17 12.53
C GLY A 281 16.26 7.85 12.86
N ASN A 282 15.92 7.83 14.15
CA ASN A 282 14.52 7.88 14.63
C ASN A 282 14.40 8.91 15.77
N PRO A 283 13.92 10.14 15.50
CA PRO A 283 13.42 10.66 14.21
C PRO A 283 14.51 10.77 13.13
N LEU A 284 14.09 10.87 11.85
CA LEU A 284 14.99 11.01 10.69
C LEU A 284 15.94 12.20 10.88
N PHE A 285 17.19 12.05 10.42
CA PHE A 285 18.16 13.13 10.51
C PHE A 285 17.83 14.25 9.53
N LYS A 286 17.99 15.49 9.96
CA LYS A 286 17.91 16.66 9.06
C LYS A 286 19.20 16.78 8.26
N LEU A 287 19.12 17.33 7.05
CA LEU A 287 20.32 17.65 6.24
C LEU A 287 21.37 18.43 7.02
N THR A 288 20.93 19.43 7.79
CA THR A 288 21.81 20.30 8.59
C THR A 288 22.54 19.53 9.69
N GLU A 289 21.91 18.52 10.27
CA GLU A 289 22.51 17.66 11.29
C GLU A 289 23.56 16.75 10.67
N LEU A 290 23.22 16.07 9.57
CA LEU A 290 24.15 15.20 8.87
C LEU A 290 25.35 15.99 8.31
N LYS A 291 25.12 17.20 7.81
CA LYS A 291 26.18 18.11 7.33
C LYS A 291 27.13 18.51 8.47
N LYS A 292 26.60 18.84 9.66
CA LYS A 292 27.41 19.13 10.86
C LYS A 292 28.25 17.94 11.31
N MET A 293 27.71 16.72 11.23
CA MET A 293 28.45 15.50 11.58
C MET A 293 29.63 15.26 10.63
N MET A 294 29.47 15.60 9.35
CA MET A 294 30.53 15.45 8.35
C MET A 294 31.63 16.51 8.49
N THR A 295 31.29 17.77 8.78
CA THR A 295 32.28 18.82 9.01
C THR A 295 33.06 18.63 10.31
N LYS A 296 32.45 18.09 11.37
CA LYS A 296 33.17 17.77 12.62
C LYS A 296 34.31 16.76 12.43
N LYS A 297 34.21 15.83 11.48
CA LYS A 297 35.27 14.83 11.20
C LYS A 297 36.41 15.39 10.35
N ILE A 298 36.15 16.37 9.49
CA ILE A 298 37.19 16.96 8.62
C ILE A 298 38.15 17.85 9.45
N GLY A 299 37.69 18.43 10.55
CA GLY A 299 38.53 19.19 11.51
C GLY A 299 39.27 18.34 12.56
N LEU A 300 39.16 17.00 12.53
CA LEU A 300 39.78 16.09 13.50
C LEU A 300 40.85 15.17 12.88
N LYS A 301 41.29 15.44 11.65
CA LYS A 301 42.54 14.88 11.14
C LYS A 301 43.70 15.73 11.64
N LYS A 302 44.24 15.36 12.81
CA LYS A 302 45.68 15.51 13.09
C LYS A 302 46.42 14.41 12.34
#